data_AF-A0A8S3TTC8-F1
#
_entry.id   AF-A0A8S3TTC8-F1
#
_cell.length_a   1.000
_cell.length_b   1.000
_cell.length_c   1.000
_cell.angle_alpha   90.00
_cell.angle_beta   90.00
_cell.angle_gamma   90.00
#
_symmetry.space_group_name_H-M   'P 1'
#
loop_
_entity.id
_entity.type
_entity.pdbx_description
1 polymer ?
#
loop_
_entity_poly.entity_id
_entity_poly.type
_entity_poly.pdbx_seq_one_letter_code
_entity_poly.pdbx_strand_id
1 'polypeptide(L)'
;MKKGIMMKFVAIDCMLFLLSTWYGFLNSEICPGTIACTCNKETKEASCHRANLTYIPVLPKYIKNLNFAANFLKSINVSTFEPLEHMKLTSLFLVSCHINHLKPDSFSRLRYLLELDLSENLLSSRTVAEAVERIGSLHFQSIHLNYLFWRDEPTEVYLSLSRFKIKRFEMYVINFNNLNMTFLGEQFPFLEILFIGGGPISTIQKGFFPNLKRLNLNTNQISISRNFFGNETTCFFP
;
A
#
# COMPACT_ATOMS: atom_id res chain seq x y z
N MET A 1 -34.08 53.52 20.55
CA MET A 1 -33.59 52.31 21.26
C MET A 1 -33.79 51.09 20.37
N LYS A 2 -32.71 50.58 19.70
CA LYS A 2 -32.62 49.24 19.06
C LYS A 2 -31.36 49.02 18.18
N LYS A 3 -30.30 49.84 18.27
CA LYS A 3 -29.02 49.61 17.54
C LYS A 3 -27.96 48.81 18.31
N GLY A 4 -28.11 48.63 19.64
CA GLY A 4 -27.10 47.96 20.47
C GLY A 4 -27.22 46.44 20.60
N ILE A 5 -28.35 45.85 20.18
CA ILE A 5 -28.61 44.41 20.36
C ILE A 5 -28.09 43.61 19.17
N MET A 6 -28.26 44.09 17.93
CA MET A 6 -27.78 43.40 16.73
C MET A 6 -26.25 43.23 16.67
N MET A 7 -25.48 44.21 17.19
CA MET A 7 -24.02 44.17 17.17
C MET A 7 -23.43 43.16 18.19
N LYS A 8 -24.18 42.83 19.25
CA LYS A 8 -23.79 41.80 20.23
C LYS A 8 -24.00 40.37 19.71
N PHE A 9 -25.06 40.13 18.92
CA PHE A 9 -25.32 38.80 18.34
C PHE A 9 -24.27 38.42 17.28
N VAL A 10 -23.90 39.35 16.39
CA VAL A 10 -22.86 39.12 15.38
C VAL A 10 -21.50 38.78 16.01
N ALA A 11 -21.15 39.42 17.14
CA ALA A 11 -19.90 39.14 17.85
C ALA A 11 -19.87 37.75 18.52
N ILE A 12 -21.01 37.27 19.02
CA ILE A 12 -21.13 35.94 19.63
C ILE A 12 -21.05 34.86 18.56
N ASP A 13 -21.73 35.02 17.43
CA ASP A 13 -21.66 34.08 16.31
C ASP A 13 -20.25 34.03 15.70
N CYS A 14 -19.57 35.18 15.63
CA CYS A 14 -18.17 35.23 15.20
C CYS A 14 -17.22 34.57 16.20
N MET A 15 -17.43 34.75 17.51
CA MET A 15 -16.67 34.03 18.55
C MET A 15 -16.92 32.52 18.54
N LEU A 16 -18.15 32.07 18.30
CA LEU A 16 -18.47 30.64 18.19
C LEU A 16 -17.88 30.01 16.92
N PHE A 17 -17.82 30.76 15.81
CA PHE A 17 -17.17 30.32 14.57
C PHE A 17 -15.63 30.32 14.72
N LEU A 18 -15.07 31.31 15.42
CA LEU A 18 -13.64 31.34 15.76
C LEU A 18 -13.28 30.23 16.75
N LEU A 19 -14.14 29.90 17.72
CA LEU A 19 -13.96 28.76 18.62
C LEU A 19 -14.13 27.42 17.91
N SER A 20 -15.06 27.28 16.97
CA SER A 20 -15.24 26.04 16.20
C SER A 20 -14.12 25.81 15.19
N THR A 21 -13.62 26.87 14.56
CA THR A 21 -12.41 26.80 13.73
C THR A 21 -11.17 26.57 14.59
N TRP A 22 -11.02 27.21 15.75
CA TRP A 22 -9.93 26.95 16.70
C TRP A 22 -9.96 25.52 17.25
N TYR A 23 -11.12 24.98 17.62
CA TYR A 23 -11.31 23.56 17.97
C TYR A 23 -11.02 22.63 16.78
N GLY A 24 -11.41 23.02 15.57
CA GLY A 24 -11.09 22.31 14.33
C GLY A 24 -9.60 22.32 13.99
N PHE A 25 -8.88 23.38 14.34
CA PHE A 25 -7.43 23.51 14.22
C PHE A 25 -6.71 22.66 15.28
N LEU A 26 -7.16 22.67 16.54
CA LEU A 26 -6.64 21.81 17.62
C LEU A 26 -6.84 20.31 17.33
N ASN A 27 -7.94 19.92 16.68
CA ASN A 27 -8.22 18.52 16.31
C ASN A 27 -7.41 18.04 15.08
N SER A 28 -6.67 18.91 14.39
CA SER A 28 -5.90 18.54 13.18
C SER A 28 -4.50 17.97 13.46
N GLU A 29 -4.05 17.98 14.71
CA GLU A 29 -2.72 17.49 15.12
C GLU A 29 -2.76 16.28 16.08
N ILE A 30 -3.93 15.87 16.53
CA ILE A 30 -4.04 14.81 17.54
C ILE A 30 -3.92 13.46 16.85
N CYS A 31 -2.78 12.78 17.08
CA CYS A 31 -2.65 11.37 16.77
C CYS A 31 -3.71 10.60 17.56
N PRO A 32 -4.50 9.68 16.95
CA PRO A 32 -5.48 8.88 17.67
C PRO A 32 -4.75 8.25 18.85
N GLY A 33 -5.25 8.58 20.06
CA GLY A 33 -4.47 8.65 21.30
C GLY A 33 -3.46 7.53 21.48
N THR A 34 -2.36 7.82 22.19
CA THR A 34 -1.14 7.01 22.37
C THR A 34 -1.30 5.51 22.67
N ILE A 35 -2.52 5.02 22.91
CA ILE A 35 -2.90 3.62 23.08
C ILE A 35 -3.12 2.91 21.74
N ALA A 36 -3.53 3.61 20.68
CA ALA A 36 -3.89 2.99 19.39
C ALA A 36 -2.82 3.21 18.31
N CYS A 37 -2.29 4.43 18.16
CA CYS A 37 -1.29 4.73 17.15
C CYS A 37 -0.22 5.69 17.67
N THR A 38 0.98 5.59 17.10
CA THR A 38 2.07 6.55 17.27
C THR A 38 2.28 7.30 15.96
N CYS A 39 2.37 8.64 16.01
CA CYS A 39 2.55 9.50 14.84
C CYS A 39 3.85 10.29 14.95
N ASN A 40 4.62 10.35 13.87
CA ASN A 40 5.85 11.13 13.76
C ASN A 40 5.69 12.23 12.71
N LYS A 41 5.87 13.49 13.12
CA LYS A 41 5.69 14.68 12.26
C LYS A 41 6.86 14.89 11.28
N GLU A 42 8.07 14.49 11.66
CA GLU A 42 9.28 14.62 10.83
C GLU A 42 9.26 13.59 9.69
N THR A 43 9.05 12.32 10.03
CA THR A 43 8.99 11.23 9.04
C THR A 43 7.65 11.15 8.33
N LYS A 44 6.59 11.78 8.89
CA LYS A 44 5.21 11.75 8.39
C LYS A 44 4.61 10.34 8.41
N GLU A 45 5.00 9.56 9.40
CA GLU A 45 4.57 8.18 9.59
C GLU A 45 3.59 8.05 10.75
N ALA A 46 2.57 7.21 10.57
CA ALA A 46 1.73 6.71 11.63
C ALA A 46 1.88 5.19 11.71
N SER A 47 2.08 4.68 12.92
CA SER A 47 2.10 3.24 13.20
C SER A 47 1.01 2.91 14.19
N CYS A 48 0.09 2.04 13.75
CA CYS A 48 -0.97 1.46 14.57
C CYS A 48 -0.76 -0.05 14.74
N HIS A 49 0.50 -0.49 14.68
CA HIS A 49 0.85 -1.91 14.67
C HIS A 49 0.34 -2.63 15.93
N ARG A 50 -0.31 -3.79 15.76
CA ARG A 50 -0.83 -4.62 16.87
C ARG A 50 -1.75 -3.87 17.85
N ALA A 51 -2.50 -2.89 17.34
CA ALA A 51 -3.41 -2.09 18.15
C ALA A 51 -4.82 -2.70 18.30
N ASN A 52 -5.03 -3.93 17.81
CA ASN A 52 -6.32 -4.64 17.81
C ASN A 52 -7.46 -3.84 17.15
N LEU A 53 -7.14 -3.00 16.17
CA LEU A 53 -8.10 -2.15 15.50
C LEU A 53 -8.89 -2.92 14.43
N THR A 54 -10.18 -2.58 14.31
CA THR A 54 -11.09 -3.12 13.28
C THR A 54 -11.51 -2.08 12.23
N TYR A 55 -10.97 -0.86 12.34
CA TYR A 55 -11.23 0.25 11.43
C TYR A 55 -10.00 1.16 11.36
N ILE A 56 -9.86 1.91 10.26
CA ILE A 56 -8.81 2.92 10.12
C ILE A 56 -9.19 4.15 10.96
N PRO A 57 -8.37 4.58 11.93
CA PRO A 57 -8.66 5.76 12.72
C PRO A 57 -8.41 7.04 11.92
N VAL A 58 -9.00 8.15 12.38
CA VAL A 58 -8.65 9.49 11.86
C VAL A 58 -7.21 9.80 12.25
N LEU A 59 -6.39 10.20 11.27
CA LEU A 59 -4.98 10.52 11.46
C LEU A 59 -4.71 12.01 11.19
N PRO A 60 -3.62 12.57 11.75
CA PRO A 60 -3.20 13.93 11.41
C PRO A 60 -2.94 14.09 9.90
N LYS A 61 -3.36 15.21 9.32
CA LYS A 61 -3.30 15.44 7.86
C LYS A 61 -1.89 15.42 7.25
N TYR A 62 -0.85 15.61 8.07
CA TYR A 62 0.54 15.58 7.61
C TYR A 62 1.07 14.18 7.34
N ILE A 63 0.39 13.13 7.84
CA ILE A 63 0.78 11.74 7.66
C ILE A 63 0.70 11.34 6.19
N LYS A 64 1.74 10.66 5.73
CA LYS A 64 1.87 10.12 4.37
C LYS A 64 2.05 8.61 4.35
N ASN A 65 2.52 8.03 5.45
CA ASN A 65 2.88 6.63 5.54
C ASN A 65 2.12 6.02 6.71
N LEU A 66 1.28 5.03 6.45
CA LEU A 66 0.49 4.35 7.47
C LEU A 66 0.91 2.88 7.57
N ASN A 67 1.50 2.51 8.70
CA ASN A 67 1.64 1.12 9.11
C ASN A 67 0.44 0.69 9.95
N PHE A 68 -0.42 -0.15 9.38
CA PHE A 68 -1.59 -0.71 10.04
C PHE A 68 -1.46 -2.22 10.26
N ALA A 69 -0.25 -2.77 10.18
CA ALA A 69 -0.02 -4.20 10.23
C ALA A 69 -0.49 -4.86 11.55
N ALA A 70 -0.85 -6.15 11.47
CA ALA A 70 -1.29 -6.97 12.60
C ALA A 70 -2.51 -6.40 13.34
N ASN A 71 -3.49 -5.93 12.57
CA ASN A 71 -4.82 -5.54 13.05
C ASN A 71 -5.90 -6.47 12.45
N PHE A 72 -7.18 -6.09 12.51
CA PHE A 72 -8.32 -6.94 12.12
C PHE A 72 -9.24 -6.23 11.11
N LEU A 73 -8.79 -6.11 9.85
CA LEU A 73 -9.59 -5.56 8.73
C LEU A 73 -10.13 -6.67 7.83
N LYS A 74 -10.97 -7.55 8.39
CA LYS A 74 -11.48 -8.73 7.66
C LYS A 74 -12.08 -8.41 6.28
N SER A 75 -12.81 -7.29 6.18
CA SER A 75 -13.45 -6.82 4.95
C SER A 75 -13.09 -5.38 4.67
N ILE A 76 -12.63 -5.12 3.44
CA ILE A 76 -12.27 -3.78 2.97
C ILE A 76 -13.19 -3.39 1.81
N ASN A 77 -13.68 -2.16 1.88
CA ASN A 77 -14.44 -1.52 0.83
C ASN A 77 -14.05 -0.02 0.76
N VAL A 78 -14.67 0.72 -0.15
CA VAL A 78 -14.37 2.15 -0.35
C VAL A 78 -14.51 3.00 0.91
N SER A 79 -15.45 2.70 1.82
CA SER A 79 -15.65 3.47 3.06
C SER A 79 -14.63 3.13 4.15
N THR A 80 -13.94 1.99 4.06
CA THR A 80 -12.86 1.62 4.98
C THR A 80 -11.76 2.70 5.06
N PHE A 81 -11.53 3.41 3.95
CA PHE A 81 -10.50 4.45 3.84
C PHE A 81 -11.06 5.87 3.75
N GLU A 82 -12.34 6.10 4.09
CA GLU A 82 -12.90 7.45 4.19
C GLU A 82 -12.05 8.41 5.06
N PRO A 83 -11.50 7.98 6.22
CA PRO A 83 -10.62 8.84 7.01
C PRO A 83 -9.35 9.31 6.28
N LEU A 84 -8.95 8.61 5.21
CA LEU A 84 -7.72 8.85 4.45
C LEU A 84 -7.95 9.54 3.10
N GLU A 85 -9.21 9.68 2.65
CA GLU A 85 -9.57 10.14 1.29
C GLU A 85 -8.94 11.50 0.92
N HIS A 86 -8.88 12.43 1.88
CA HIS A 86 -8.35 13.78 1.65
C HIS A 86 -6.88 13.93 2.04
N MET A 87 -6.21 12.83 2.40
CA MET A 87 -4.81 12.83 2.80
C MET A 87 -3.92 12.61 1.58
N LYS A 88 -2.68 13.12 1.66
CA LYS A 88 -1.64 12.82 0.67
C LYS A 88 -0.89 11.54 1.04
N LEU A 89 -1.65 10.49 1.39
CA LEU A 89 -1.11 9.20 1.78
C LEU A 89 -0.42 8.54 0.57
N THR A 90 0.87 8.22 0.75
CA THR A 90 1.72 7.62 -0.29
C THR A 90 2.02 6.15 -0.04
N SER A 91 2.04 5.70 1.23
CA SER A 91 2.30 4.29 1.56
C SER A 91 1.27 3.78 2.57
N LEU A 92 0.72 2.60 2.30
CA LEU A 92 -0.25 1.92 3.15
C LEU A 92 0.17 0.46 3.35
N PHE A 93 0.46 0.09 4.59
CA PHE A 93 0.87 -1.26 4.96
C PHE A 93 -0.24 -1.96 5.74
N LEU A 94 -0.81 -3.01 5.16
CA LEU A 94 -1.92 -3.80 5.71
C LEU A 94 -1.50 -5.26 5.97
N VAL A 95 -0.24 -5.46 6.36
CA VAL A 95 0.34 -6.79 6.57
C VAL A 95 -0.38 -7.51 7.70
N SER A 96 -0.74 -8.79 7.50
CA SER A 96 -1.32 -9.64 8.56
C SER A 96 -2.58 -9.04 9.20
N CYS A 97 -3.45 -8.44 8.37
CA CYS A 97 -4.69 -7.78 8.80
C CYS A 97 -5.92 -8.71 8.76
N HIS A 98 -5.73 -10.00 8.49
CA HIS A 98 -6.79 -11.01 8.35
C HIS A 98 -7.80 -10.68 7.23
N ILE A 99 -7.38 -9.93 6.21
CA ILE A 99 -8.26 -9.52 5.10
C ILE A 99 -8.60 -10.74 4.27
N ASN A 100 -9.88 -11.06 4.13
CA ASN A 100 -10.38 -12.11 3.23
C ASN A 100 -11.50 -11.64 2.29
N HIS A 101 -11.97 -10.41 2.44
CA HIS A 101 -12.88 -9.76 1.52
C HIS A 101 -12.33 -8.38 1.15
N LEU A 102 -12.20 -8.12 -0.14
CA LEU A 102 -11.70 -6.84 -0.65
C LEU A 102 -12.54 -6.50 -1.88
N LYS A 103 -13.30 -5.40 -1.81
CA LYS A 103 -14.10 -4.95 -2.94
C LYS A 103 -13.21 -4.33 -4.03
N PRO A 104 -13.59 -4.40 -5.32
CA PRO A 104 -12.80 -3.83 -6.40
C PRO A 104 -12.50 -2.33 -6.21
N ASP A 105 -13.43 -1.54 -5.69
CA ASP A 105 -13.29 -0.09 -5.53
C ASP A 105 -12.60 0.34 -4.21
N SER A 106 -12.08 -0.59 -3.44
CA SER A 106 -11.54 -0.34 -2.09
C SER A 106 -10.48 0.76 -2.06
N PHE A 107 -9.55 0.78 -3.02
CA PHE A 107 -8.46 1.76 -3.06
C PHE A 107 -8.72 2.94 -4.02
N SER A 108 -9.94 3.05 -4.56
CA SER A 108 -10.28 4.04 -5.58
C SER A 108 -10.17 5.50 -5.11
N ARG A 109 -10.26 5.74 -3.80
CA ARG A 109 -10.17 7.08 -3.20
C ARG A 109 -8.76 7.49 -2.78
N LEU A 110 -7.79 6.56 -2.79
CA LEU A 110 -6.40 6.82 -2.38
C LEU A 110 -5.58 7.39 -3.56
N ARG A 111 -5.87 8.63 -3.93
CA ARG A 111 -5.37 9.28 -5.17
C ARG A 111 -3.85 9.52 -5.22
N TYR A 112 -3.17 9.46 -4.08
CA TYR A 112 -1.74 9.72 -3.96
C TYR A 112 -0.91 8.46 -3.63
N LEU A 113 -1.56 7.29 -3.58
CA LEU A 113 -0.93 6.04 -3.17
C LEU A 113 0.16 5.64 -4.16
N LEU A 114 1.38 5.44 -3.67
CA LEU A 114 2.53 4.98 -4.44
C LEU A 114 2.85 3.52 -4.11
N GLU A 115 2.57 3.11 -2.87
CA GLU A 115 2.97 1.83 -2.30
C GLU A 115 1.85 1.20 -1.48
N LEU A 116 1.61 -0.08 -1.71
CA LEU A 116 0.63 -0.89 -1.00
C LEU A 116 1.23 -2.23 -0.61
N ASP A 117 1.06 -2.59 0.65
CA ASP A 117 1.42 -3.92 1.16
C ASP A 117 0.19 -4.66 1.66
N LEU A 118 -0.10 -5.79 1.01
CA LEU A 118 -1.19 -6.71 1.36
C LEU A 118 -0.67 -8.06 1.87
N SER A 119 0.62 -8.16 2.19
CA SER A 119 1.26 -9.41 2.59
C SER A 119 0.57 -10.08 3.78
N GLU A 120 0.68 -11.40 3.88
CA GLU A 120 0.14 -12.20 4.98
C GLU A 120 -1.39 -12.05 5.19
N ASN A 121 -2.13 -11.84 4.11
CA ASN A 121 -3.60 -11.85 4.13
C ASN A 121 -4.16 -13.07 3.39
N LEU A 122 -5.48 -13.22 3.44
CA LEU A 122 -6.24 -14.37 2.92
C LEU A 122 -6.89 -14.00 1.57
N LEU A 123 -6.15 -13.27 0.73
CA LEU A 123 -6.65 -12.75 -0.55
C LEU A 123 -6.29 -13.67 -1.71
N SER A 124 -7.25 -13.94 -2.60
CA SER A 124 -6.99 -14.61 -3.87
C SER A 124 -6.36 -13.67 -4.89
N SER A 125 -5.67 -14.21 -5.89
CA SER A 125 -5.05 -13.45 -6.99
C SER A 125 -6.09 -12.61 -7.74
N ARG A 126 -7.25 -13.20 -8.06
CA ARG A 126 -8.39 -12.50 -8.66
C ARG A 126 -8.85 -11.29 -7.83
N THR A 127 -9.02 -11.49 -6.52
CA THR A 127 -9.45 -10.41 -5.62
C THR A 127 -8.45 -9.25 -5.59
N VAL A 128 -7.15 -9.56 -5.59
CA VAL A 128 -6.11 -8.52 -5.69
C VAL A 128 -6.17 -7.84 -7.05
N ALA A 129 -6.27 -8.60 -8.15
CA ALA A 129 -6.31 -8.07 -9.52
C ALA A 129 -7.48 -7.08 -9.72
N GLU A 130 -8.68 -7.42 -9.25
CA GLU A 130 -9.87 -6.55 -9.34
C GLU A 130 -9.70 -5.25 -8.52
N ALA A 131 -9.04 -5.32 -7.36
CA ALA A 131 -8.82 -4.17 -6.50
C ALA A 131 -7.74 -3.22 -7.06
N VAL A 132 -6.63 -3.75 -7.58
CA VAL A 132 -5.53 -2.93 -8.12
C VAL A 132 -5.89 -2.30 -9.45
N GLU A 133 -6.76 -2.93 -10.25
CA GLU A 133 -7.30 -2.36 -11.49
C GLU A 133 -8.01 -1.02 -11.25
N ARG A 134 -8.61 -0.83 -10.07
CA ARG A 134 -9.38 0.36 -9.70
C ARG A 134 -8.69 1.25 -8.68
N ILE A 135 -7.39 1.08 -8.45
CA ILE A 135 -6.60 2.03 -7.66
C ILE A 135 -6.75 3.43 -8.26
N GLY A 136 -7.09 4.40 -7.41
CA GLY A 136 -7.33 5.79 -7.82
C GLY A 136 -6.07 6.61 -8.08
N SER A 137 -4.89 6.07 -7.74
CA SER A 137 -3.61 6.73 -7.97
C SER A 137 -3.11 6.51 -9.39
N LEU A 138 -2.63 7.59 -10.03
CA LEU A 138 -1.97 7.53 -11.34
C LEU A 138 -0.48 7.19 -11.24
N HIS A 139 0.09 7.22 -10.04
CA HIS A 139 1.53 7.06 -9.79
C HIS A 139 1.86 5.83 -8.94
N PHE A 140 0.91 4.90 -8.82
CA PHE A 140 1.14 3.64 -8.11
C PHE A 140 2.34 2.90 -8.72
N GLN A 141 3.28 2.45 -7.88
CA GLN A 141 4.57 1.95 -8.37
C GLN A 141 5.21 0.85 -7.51
N SER A 142 4.70 0.57 -6.31
CA SER A 142 5.23 -0.46 -5.41
C SER A 142 4.11 -1.32 -4.86
N ILE A 143 4.25 -2.65 -4.95
CA ILE A 143 3.30 -3.59 -4.35
C ILE A 143 4.00 -4.78 -3.72
N HIS A 144 3.51 -5.17 -2.55
CA HIS A 144 4.02 -6.28 -1.75
C HIS A 144 2.89 -7.28 -1.49
N LEU A 145 3.10 -8.52 -1.92
CA LEU A 145 2.11 -9.60 -2.00
C LEU A 145 2.70 -10.90 -1.40
N ASN A 146 3.55 -10.76 -0.38
CA ASN A 146 4.24 -11.89 0.22
C ASN A 146 3.27 -12.75 1.02
N TYR A 147 3.41 -14.07 0.93
CA TYR A 147 2.64 -15.03 1.74
C TYR A 147 1.11 -14.90 1.56
N LEU A 148 0.68 -14.55 0.35
CA LEU A 148 -0.71 -14.74 -0.05
C LEU A 148 -0.93 -16.21 -0.43
N PHE A 149 -2.13 -16.73 -0.14
CA PHE A 149 -2.46 -18.15 -0.32
C PHE A 149 -2.79 -18.50 -1.79
N TRP A 150 -1.85 -18.20 -2.69
CA TRP A 150 -1.98 -18.45 -4.13
C TRP A 150 -1.45 -19.84 -4.49
N ARG A 151 -2.15 -20.54 -5.38
CA ARG A 151 -1.76 -21.86 -5.88
C ARG A 151 -1.07 -21.79 -7.24
N ASP A 152 -1.48 -20.83 -8.07
CA ASP A 152 -1.10 -20.70 -9.47
C ASP A 152 -0.59 -19.29 -9.77
N GLU A 153 0.18 -19.15 -10.86
CA GLU A 153 0.77 -17.87 -11.29
C GLU A 153 -0.32 -16.79 -11.47
N PRO A 154 -0.23 -15.65 -10.74
CA PRO A 154 -1.27 -14.63 -10.69
C PRO A 154 -1.20 -13.69 -11.91
N THR A 155 -1.37 -14.25 -13.10
CA THR A 155 -1.27 -13.54 -14.39
C THR A 155 -2.20 -12.33 -14.44
N GLU A 156 -3.41 -12.46 -13.90
CA GLU A 156 -4.39 -11.38 -13.79
C GLU A 156 -3.89 -10.19 -12.96
N VAL A 157 -3.07 -10.44 -11.93
CA VAL A 157 -2.48 -9.36 -11.13
C VAL A 157 -1.45 -8.59 -11.96
N TYR A 158 -0.62 -9.30 -12.74
CA TYR A 158 0.36 -8.65 -13.62
C TYR A 158 -0.33 -7.77 -14.67
N LEU A 159 -1.38 -8.30 -15.30
CA LEU A 159 -2.17 -7.58 -16.29
C LEU A 159 -2.84 -6.34 -15.70
N SER A 160 -3.46 -6.43 -14.51
CA SER A 160 -4.07 -5.28 -13.85
C SER A 160 -3.04 -4.21 -13.45
N LEU A 161 -1.81 -4.62 -13.14
CA LEU A 161 -0.72 -3.70 -12.78
C LEU A 161 0.03 -3.12 -13.99
N SER A 162 -0.07 -3.73 -15.17
CA SER A 162 0.68 -3.34 -16.39
C SER A 162 0.44 -1.89 -16.83
N ARG A 163 -0.70 -1.31 -16.46
CA ARG A 163 -1.03 0.10 -16.72
C ARG A 163 -0.15 1.09 -15.94
N PHE A 164 0.53 0.61 -14.89
CA PHE A 164 1.35 1.42 -14.01
C PHE A 164 2.84 1.25 -14.32
N LYS A 165 3.63 2.27 -13.98
CA LYS A 165 5.09 2.19 -14.04
C LYS A 165 5.63 1.53 -12.77
N ILE A 166 5.34 0.23 -12.60
CA ILE A 166 5.78 -0.54 -11.43
C ILE A 166 7.31 -0.57 -11.36
N LYS A 167 7.84 -0.11 -10.22
CA LYS A 167 9.27 -0.09 -9.91
C LYS A 167 9.66 -1.16 -8.90
N ARG A 168 8.73 -1.56 -8.05
CA ARG A 168 8.96 -2.57 -7.02
C ARG A 168 7.81 -3.56 -6.99
N PHE A 169 8.16 -4.83 -7.12
CA PHE A 169 7.22 -5.95 -7.03
C PHE A 169 7.82 -7.00 -6.12
N GLU A 170 7.08 -7.35 -5.07
CA GLU A 170 7.47 -8.38 -4.13
C GLU A 170 6.36 -9.41 -3.98
N MET A 171 6.72 -10.68 -4.16
CA MET A 171 5.78 -11.79 -4.04
C MET A 171 6.51 -13.06 -3.63
N TYR A 172 6.10 -13.64 -2.51
CA TYR A 172 6.53 -14.97 -2.08
C TYR A 172 5.35 -15.94 -2.15
N VAL A 173 5.47 -17.01 -2.92
CA VAL A 173 4.45 -18.04 -3.08
C VAL A 173 5.04 -19.41 -2.89
N ILE A 174 4.46 -20.17 -1.96
CA ILE A 174 5.06 -21.40 -1.45
C ILE A 174 5.08 -22.53 -2.51
N ASN A 175 4.20 -22.51 -3.52
CA ASN A 175 3.93 -23.67 -4.40
C ASN A 175 3.87 -23.38 -5.91
N PHE A 176 4.64 -22.44 -6.46
CA PHE A 176 4.65 -22.31 -7.92
C PHE A 176 5.30 -23.51 -8.60
N ASN A 177 4.60 -24.09 -9.59
CA ASN A 177 5.18 -25.14 -10.43
C ASN A 177 6.16 -24.56 -11.46
N ASN A 178 5.86 -23.39 -12.04
CA ASN A 178 6.72 -22.65 -12.95
C ASN A 178 6.29 -21.18 -12.99
N LEU A 179 7.23 -20.25 -12.87
CA LEU A 179 6.97 -18.80 -13.04
C LEU A 179 7.48 -18.34 -14.39
N ASN A 180 6.62 -17.69 -15.18
CA ASN A 180 7.03 -17.14 -16.47
C ASN A 180 7.69 -15.77 -16.30
N MET A 181 8.98 -15.79 -15.97
CA MET A 181 9.79 -14.57 -15.79
C MET A 181 9.83 -13.68 -17.04
N THR A 182 9.68 -14.26 -18.24
CA THR A 182 9.57 -13.48 -19.49
C THR A 182 8.29 -12.65 -19.49
N PHE A 183 7.15 -13.29 -19.23
CA PHE A 183 5.86 -12.61 -19.19
C PHE A 183 5.83 -11.54 -18.09
N LEU A 184 6.35 -11.84 -16.89
CA LEU A 184 6.45 -10.86 -15.81
C LEU A 184 7.30 -9.65 -16.21
N GLY A 185 8.44 -9.88 -16.89
CA GLY A 185 9.29 -8.82 -17.42
C GLY A 185 8.62 -7.96 -18.49
N GLU A 186 7.87 -8.58 -19.41
CA GLU A 186 7.07 -7.88 -20.43
C GLU A 186 6.02 -6.95 -19.80
N GLN A 187 5.39 -7.38 -18.69
CA GLN A 187 4.40 -6.54 -17.99
C GLN A 187 5.05 -5.41 -17.18
N PHE A 188 6.30 -5.57 -16.73
CA PHE A 188 6.97 -4.61 -15.84
C PHE A 188 8.33 -4.12 -16.38
N PRO A 189 8.35 -3.39 -17.50
CA PRO A 189 9.60 -2.93 -18.12
C PRO A 189 10.39 -1.91 -17.27
N PHE A 190 9.72 -1.24 -16.31
CA PHE A 190 10.32 -0.23 -15.42
C PHE A 190 10.77 -0.78 -14.06
N LEU A 191 10.74 -2.11 -13.88
CA LEU A 191 11.02 -2.73 -12.60
C LEU A 191 12.48 -2.48 -12.17
N GLU A 192 12.66 -1.94 -10.98
CA GLU A 192 13.97 -1.68 -10.36
C GLU A 192 14.28 -2.68 -9.24
N ILE A 193 13.24 -3.16 -8.54
CA ILE A 193 13.34 -4.11 -7.43
C ILE A 193 12.35 -5.24 -7.65
N LEU A 194 12.87 -6.47 -7.74
CA LEU A 194 12.07 -7.69 -7.85
C LEU A 194 12.48 -8.67 -6.76
N PHE A 195 11.60 -8.89 -5.79
CA PHE A 195 11.78 -9.98 -4.82
C PHE A 195 10.72 -11.04 -5.10
N ILE A 196 11.15 -12.21 -5.55
CA ILE A 196 10.25 -13.31 -5.86
C ILE A 196 10.79 -14.61 -5.28
N GLY A 197 9.94 -15.33 -4.56
CA GLY A 197 10.34 -16.53 -3.84
C GLY A 197 9.29 -17.62 -3.87
N GLY A 198 9.76 -18.87 -3.89
CA GLY A 198 8.98 -20.07 -3.66
C GLY A 198 8.53 -20.77 -4.96
N GLY A 199 8.81 -22.07 -4.99
CA GLY A 199 8.76 -22.91 -6.20
C GLY A 199 10.10 -22.95 -6.97
N PRO A 200 10.35 -23.99 -7.78
CA PRO A 200 11.49 -24.02 -8.68
C PRO A 200 11.31 -23.00 -9.81
N ILE A 201 12.07 -21.91 -9.80
CA ILE A 201 12.16 -21.01 -10.95
C ILE A 201 13.10 -21.65 -11.98
N SER A 202 12.58 -21.97 -13.17
CA SER A 202 13.32 -22.71 -14.20
C SER A 202 14.37 -21.86 -14.90
N THR A 203 14.04 -20.63 -15.31
CA THR A 203 14.94 -19.76 -16.08
C THR A 203 14.69 -18.28 -15.81
N ILE A 204 15.76 -17.49 -15.69
CA ILE A 204 15.68 -16.02 -15.60
C ILE A 204 16.77 -15.39 -16.48
N GLN A 205 16.41 -14.39 -17.28
CA GLN A 205 17.34 -13.69 -18.18
C GLN A 205 17.23 -12.16 -18.02
N LYS A 206 18.37 -11.47 -18.07
CA LYS A 206 18.43 -10.01 -17.84
C LYS A 206 17.61 -9.24 -18.87
N GLY A 207 17.52 -9.76 -20.10
CA GLY A 207 16.72 -9.15 -21.18
C GLY A 207 15.25 -8.94 -20.82
N PHE A 208 14.72 -9.70 -19.87
CA PHE A 208 13.35 -9.54 -19.40
C PHE A 208 13.18 -8.34 -18.46
N PHE A 209 14.26 -7.89 -17.79
CA PHE A 209 14.22 -6.83 -16.78
C PHE A 209 15.32 -5.78 -17.01
N PRO A 210 15.15 -4.89 -18.01
CA PRO A 210 16.22 -3.98 -18.43
C PRO A 210 16.66 -2.97 -17.38
N ASN A 211 15.78 -2.60 -16.43
CA ASN A 211 16.03 -1.57 -15.41
C ASN A 211 16.32 -2.14 -14.01
N LEU A 212 16.49 -3.47 -13.88
CA LEU A 212 16.55 -4.12 -12.58
C LEU A 212 17.86 -3.83 -11.84
N LYS A 213 17.73 -3.28 -10.64
CA LYS A 213 18.84 -2.92 -9.74
C LYS A 213 19.01 -3.94 -8.62
N ARG A 214 17.88 -4.45 -8.10
CA ARG A 214 17.86 -5.41 -6.98
C ARG A 214 17.00 -6.60 -7.32
N LEU A 215 17.56 -7.78 -7.12
CA LEU A 215 16.90 -9.05 -7.33
C LEU A 215 17.09 -9.92 -6.10
N ASN A 216 15.99 -10.42 -5.56
CA ASN A 216 16.01 -11.43 -4.51
C ASN A 216 15.24 -12.65 -5.02
N LEU A 217 15.92 -13.79 -5.05
CA LEU A 217 15.40 -15.07 -5.47
C LEU A 217 15.50 -16.10 -4.33
N ASN A 218 15.52 -15.65 -3.08
CA ASN A 218 15.60 -16.52 -1.92
C ASN A 218 14.56 -17.63 -2.01
N THR A 219 14.96 -18.83 -1.55
CA THR A 219 14.21 -20.10 -1.59
C THR A 219 13.94 -20.69 -2.99
N ASN A 220 14.57 -20.18 -4.05
CA ASN A 220 14.52 -20.82 -5.36
C ASN A 220 15.82 -21.62 -5.59
N GLN A 221 15.73 -22.90 -5.94
CA GLN A 221 16.90 -23.76 -6.25
C GLN A 221 17.45 -23.47 -7.66
N ILE A 222 17.90 -22.23 -7.94
CA ILE A 222 18.20 -21.80 -9.32
C ILE A 222 19.68 -21.92 -9.66
N SER A 223 19.96 -22.40 -10.88
CA SER A 223 21.21 -22.17 -11.60
C SER A 223 21.10 -20.90 -12.44
N ILE A 224 21.66 -19.77 -11.98
CA ILE A 224 21.55 -18.50 -12.71
C ILE A 224 22.57 -18.47 -13.85
N SER A 225 22.15 -18.11 -15.06
CA SER A 225 23.07 -17.98 -16.19
C SER A 225 24.10 -16.86 -15.93
N ARG A 226 25.38 -17.11 -16.26
CA ARG A 226 26.50 -16.15 -16.02
C ARG A 226 26.25 -14.77 -16.63
N ASN A 227 25.39 -14.66 -17.64
CA ASN A 227 25.09 -13.43 -18.37
C ASN A 227 23.92 -12.63 -17.77
N PHE A 228 23.35 -13.07 -16.66
CA PHE A 228 22.32 -12.29 -15.96
C PHE A 228 22.91 -11.03 -15.28
N PHE A 229 24.19 -11.08 -14.93
CA PHE A 229 24.81 -10.09 -14.04
C PHE A 229 25.57 -9.02 -14.85
N GLY A 230 25.10 -7.77 -14.77
CA GLY A 230 25.97 -6.62 -15.00
C GLY A 230 26.59 -6.18 -13.67
N ASN A 231 27.67 -5.40 -13.71
CA ASN A 231 28.42 -4.95 -12.52
C ASN A 231 27.59 -4.16 -11.48
N GLU A 232 26.34 -3.77 -11.78
CA GLU A 232 25.50 -2.88 -10.95
C GLU A 232 24.31 -3.56 -10.26
N THR A 233 24.03 -4.85 -10.52
CA THR A 233 22.87 -5.54 -9.93
C THR A 233 23.27 -6.27 -8.65
N THR A 234 22.77 -5.80 -7.50
CA THR A 234 22.99 -6.49 -6.22
C THR A 234 21.95 -7.60 -6.03
N CYS A 235 22.42 -8.84 -5.88
CA CYS A 235 21.59 -10.00 -5.58
C CYS A 235 21.79 -10.45 -4.13
N PHE A 236 20.70 -10.84 -3.49
CA PHE A 236 20.74 -11.54 -2.21
C PHE A 236 20.36 -13.00 -2.47
N PHE A 237 21.29 -13.89 -2.13
CA PHE A 237 21.07 -15.34 -2.07
C PHE A 237 20.97 -15.77 -0.61
N PRO A 238 20.30 -16.90 -0.30
CA PRO A 238 20.46 -17.57 0.98
C PRO A 238 21.89 -18.10 1.14
#